data_AF-A0A084A0P3-F1
#
_entry.id   AF-A0A084A0P3-F1
#
_cell.length_a   1.000
_cell.length_b   1.000
_cell.length_c   1.000
_cell.angle_alpha   90.00
_cell.angle_beta   90.00
_cell.angle_gamma   90.00
#
_symmetry.space_group_name_H-M   'P 1'
#
loop_
_entity.id
_entity.type
_entity.pdbx_description
1 polymer ?
#
loop_
_entity_poly.entity_id
_entity_poly.type
_entity_poly.pdbx_seq_one_letter_code
_entity_poly.pdbx_strand_id
1 'polypeptide(L)'
;MSWGYAGIFNVTRITTGILITILVGMNTGHSYAATLGEMQELYASQKPGTVVVCKGLTEIHIGQAEPIRIEDLQTGIVLENEGDRMVFDVTYTRKRVGEQDPFSTERYRLTTTLEKTRQKIAIDPQTIELSFPHARSLEEKMLAMMKEQPVFWEDYSVYRITTLLDYQILPRPEKPDEAVTYCTNRAASQK
;
A
#
# COMPACT_ATOMS: atom_id res chain seq x y z
N MET A 1 -1.74 -59.70 22.52
CA MET A 1 -2.45 -60.75 23.27
C MET A 1 -3.52 -60.10 24.12
N SER A 2 -4.78 -60.41 23.79
CA SER A 2 -5.82 -60.85 24.73
C SER A 2 -6.11 -60.08 26.03
N TRP A 3 -7.32 -59.49 26.06
CA TRP A 3 -8.37 -59.53 27.11
C TRP A 3 -8.01 -58.95 28.51
N GLY A 4 -8.85 -58.21 29.24
CA GLY A 4 -10.30 -58.02 29.22
C GLY A 4 -10.84 -57.97 30.67
N TYR A 5 -12.01 -57.34 30.86
CA TYR A 5 -12.89 -57.30 32.05
C TYR A 5 -12.58 -56.30 33.17
N ALA A 6 -13.51 -55.64 33.86
CA ALA A 6 -14.92 -55.22 33.76
C ALA A 6 -15.49 -55.11 35.20
N GLY A 7 -16.37 -54.13 35.45
CA GLY A 7 -17.16 -53.99 36.70
C GLY A 7 -17.02 -52.59 37.30
N ILE A 8 -17.83 -51.59 36.93
CA ILE A 8 -19.23 -51.31 37.33
C ILE A 8 -19.44 -51.30 38.85
N PHE A 9 -19.57 -50.12 39.45
CA PHE A 9 -20.76 -49.75 40.24
C PHE A 9 -20.89 -48.22 40.44
N ASN A 10 -22.14 -47.80 40.24
CA ASN A 10 -22.86 -46.62 40.71
C ASN A 10 -22.68 -45.22 40.11
N VAL A 11 -23.80 -44.84 39.50
CA VAL A 11 -24.21 -43.58 38.90
C VAL A 11 -24.53 -42.59 40.00
N THR A 12 -23.97 -41.38 39.92
CA THR A 12 -24.65 -40.18 40.43
C THR A 12 -24.55 -39.10 39.34
N ARG A 13 -25.69 -38.81 38.70
CA ARG A 13 -25.86 -37.70 37.76
C ARG A 13 -25.80 -36.39 38.52
N ILE A 14 -24.86 -35.49 38.19
CA ILE A 14 -25.04 -34.03 38.33
C ILE A 14 -24.31 -33.34 37.16
N THR A 15 -25.12 -32.99 36.15
CA THR A 15 -25.13 -31.75 35.36
C THR A 15 -23.82 -31.13 34.84
N THR A 16 -23.76 -31.04 33.51
CA THR A 16 -23.42 -29.82 32.75
C THR A 16 -21.99 -29.29 32.85
N GLY A 17 -21.26 -29.40 31.73
CA GLY A 17 -20.07 -28.58 31.49
C GLY A 17 -19.00 -29.26 30.65
N ILE A 18 -19.34 -29.70 29.43
CA ILE A 18 -18.33 -29.96 28.41
C ILE A 18 -17.75 -28.60 28.02
N LEU A 19 -16.61 -28.23 28.60
CA LEU A 19 -15.77 -27.15 28.08
C LEU A 19 -15.00 -27.72 26.89
N ILE A 20 -15.57 -27.62 25.69
CA ILE A 20 -14.78 -27.68 24.47
C ILE A 20 -13.99 -26.38 24.42
N THR A 21 -12.74 -26.42 24.83
CA THR A 21 -11.78 -25.36 24.54
C THR A 21 -11.48 -25.44 23.03
N ILE A 22 -12.28 -24.72 22.23
CA ILE A 22 -11.90 -24.40 20.85
C ILE A 22 -10.71 -23.46 20.99
N LEU A 23 -9.50 -24.00 20.89
CA LEU A 23 -8.32 -23.24 20.53
C LEU A 23 -8.52 -22.77 19.09
N VAL A 24 -9.28 -21.69 18.92
CA VAL A 24 -9.14 -20.81 17.77
C VAL A 24 -7.74 -20.24 17.90
N GLY A 25 -6.78 -20.92 17.26
CA GLY A 25 -5.47 -20.36 16.99
C GLY A 25 -5.66 -19.14 16.11
N MET A 26 -5.95 -17.99 16.72
CA MET A 26 -5.79 -16.68 16.14
C MET A 26 -4.29 -16.45 15.96
N ASN A 27 -3.72 -17.03 14.91
CA ASN A 27 -2.55 -16.46 14.25
C ASN A 27 -3.06 -15.70 13.02
N THR A 28 -3.77 -14.59 13.28
CA THR A 28 -4.08 -13.57 12.28
C THR A 28 -2.80 -12.81 11.96
N GLY A 29 -1.89 -13.47 11.28
CA GLY A 29 -0.70 -12.90 10.67
C GLY A 29 -0.65 -13.33 9.22
N HIS A 30 -1.77 -13.23 8.51
CA HIS A 30 -1.77 -13.59 7.12
C HIS A 30 -1.10 -12.49 6.29
N SER A 31 0.09 -12.81 5.78
CA SER A 31 0.74 -12.13 4.68
C SER A 31 -0.05 -12.34 3.39
N TYR A 32 -1.30 -11.88 3.30
CA TYR A 32 -2.06 -12.00 2.06
C TYR A 32 -1.64 -10.87 1.12
N ALA A 33 -0.76 -11.23 0.17
CA ALA A 33 -0.65 -10.53 -1.10
C ALA A 33 -2.06 -10.22 -1.63
N ALA A 34 -2.29 -9.00 -2.10
CA ALA A 34 -3.53 -8.71 -2.78
C ALA A 34 -3.67 -9.65 -4.00
N THR A 35 -4.89 -10.11 -4.23
CA THR A 35 -5.26 -10.88 -5.40
C THR A 35 -5.61 -9.95 -6.56
N LEU A 36 -5.57 -10.45 -7.80
CA LEU A 36 -6.06 -9.69 -8.95
C LEU A 36 -7.52 -9.24 -8.74
N GLY A 37 -8.38 -10.08 -8.15
CA GLY A 37 -9.77 -9.74 -7.89
C GLY A 37 -9.91 -8.54 -6.94
N GLU A 38 -9.16 -8.53 -5.84
CA GLU A 38 -9.15 -7.40 -4.90
C GLU A 38 -8.62 -6.12 -5.58
N MET A 39 -7.61 -6.22 -6.43
CA MET A 39 -7.10 -5.07 -7.19
C MET A 39 -8.12 -4.56 -8.24
N GLN A 40 -8.86 -5.47 -8.88
CA GLN A 40 -9.95 -5.11 -9.80
C GLN A 40 -11.10 -4.42 -9.07
N GLU A 41 -11.47 -4.87 -7.87
CA GLU A 41 -12.46 -4.21 -7.03
C GLU A 41 -12.00 -2.81 -6.59
N LEU A 42 -10.72 -2.68 -6.21
CA LEU A 42 -10.10 -1.38 -5.92
C LEU A 42 -10.20 -0.45 -7.13
N TYR A 43 -9.80 -0.90 -8.33
CA TYR A 43 -9.92 -0.13 -9.57
C TYR A 43 -11.37 0.27 -9.85
N ALA A 44 -12.33 -0.65 -9.70
CA ALA A 44 -13.74 -0.37 -9.93
C ALA A 44 -14.31 0.70 -8.99
N SER A 45 -13.73 0.86 -7.78
CA SER A 45 -14.09 1.92 -6.85
C SER A 45 -13.61 3.32 -7.28
N GLN A 46 -12.57 3.39 -8.11
CA GLN A 46 -11.86 4.61 -8.49
C GLN A 46 -12.37 5.18 -9.83
N LYS A 47 -13.56 5.77 -9.82
CA LYS A 47 -14.14 6.42 -11.03
C LYS A 47 -13.35 7.67 -11.44
N PRO A 48 -13.44 8.12 -12.71
CA PRO A 48 -12.89 9.42 -13.12
C PRO A 48 -13.32 10.55 -12.19
N GLY A 49 -12.36 11.38 -11.78
CA GLY A 49 -12.51 12.41 -10.76
C GLY A 49 -12.29 11.94 -9.31
N THR A 50 -12.08 10.66 -9.06
CA THR A 50 -11.67 10.16 -7.73
C THR A 50 -10.26 10.66 -7.41
N VAL A 51 -10.05 11.05 -6.15
CA VAL A 51 -8.75 11.45 -5.62
C VAL A 51 -8.22 10.35 -4.71
N VAL A 52 -7.11 9.76 -5.11
CA VAL A 52 -6.35 8.80 -4.30
C VAL A 52 -5.29 9.57 -3.53
N VAL A 53 -5.27 9.44 -2.21
CA VAL A 53 -4.27 10.07 -1.35
C VAL A 53 -3.49 9.00 -0.62
N CYS A 54 -2.19 8.95 -0.86
CA CYS A 54 -1.24 8.02 -0.24
C CYS A 54 -0.25 8.79 0.65
N LYS A 55 -0.02 8.30 1.86
CA LYS A 55 0.86 8.92 2.86
C LYS A 55 1.86 7.92 3.41
N GLY A 56 3.12 8.31 3.45
CA GLY A 56 4.21 7.57 4.08
C GLY A 56 4.94 8.45 5.10
N LEU A 57 5.60 7.80 6.07
CA LEU A 57 6.50 8.45 7.01
C LEU A 57 7.80 7.67 7.05
N THR A 58 8.85 8.23 6.46
CA THR A 58 10.18 7.62 6.41
C THR A 58 11.05 8.17 7.54
N GLU A 59 11.68 7.29 8.31
CA GLU A 59 12.60 7.67 9.39
C GLU A 59 14.06 7.35 9.02
N ILE A 60 14.87 8.37 8.81
CA ILE A 60 16.29 8.25 8.46
C ILE A 60 17.12 8.38 9.73
N HIS A 61 17.79 7.29 10.11
CA HIS A 61 18.67 7.23 11.27
C HIS A 61 20.12 7.54 10.88
N ILE A 62 20.70 8.59 11.47
CA ILE A 62 22.10 8.98 11.23
C ILE A 62 22.84 9.00 12.57
N GLY A 63 23.61 7.94 12.83
CA GLY A 63 24.35 7.77 14.07
C GLY A 63 23.42 7.64 15.29
N GLN A 64 23.76 8.32 16.39
CA GLN A 64 22.95 8.34 17.62
C GLN A 64 22.05 9.58 17.75
N ALA A 65 21.95 10.41 16.71
CA ALA A 65 21.08 11.57 16.71
C ALA A 65 19.61 11.15 16.58
N GLU A 66 18.69 12.06 16.90
CA GLU A 66 17.26 11.85 16.61
C GLU A 66 17.04 11.60 15.11
N PRO A 67 16.12 10.69 14.74
CA PRO A 67 15.88 10.37 13.34
C PRO A 67 15.29 11.55 12.59
N ILE A 68 15.77 11.75 11.37
CA ILE A 68 15.16 12.70 10.43
C ILE A 68 13.89 12.06 9.91
N ARG A 69 12.75 12.72 10.14
CA ARG A 69 11.43 12.25 9.67
C ARG A 69 11.02 12.97 8.41
N ILE A 70 10.71 12.21 7.37
CA ILE A 70 10.25 12.70 6.07
C ILE A 70 8.81 12.24 5.86
N GLU A 71 7.93 13.19 5.61
CA GLU A 71 6.55 12.92 5.18
C GLU A 71 6.52 12.82 3.66
N ASP A 72 6.02 11.70 3.19
CA ASP A 72 5.77 11.41 1.78
C ASP A 72 4.26 11.53 1.54
N LEU A 73 3.85 12.39 0.60
CA LEU A 73 2.46 12.58 0.23
C LEU A 73 2.31 12.50 -1.28
N GLN A 74 1.56 11.50 -1.75
CA GLN A 74 1.17 11.33 -3.14
C GLN A 74 -0.34 11.53 -3.27
N THR A 75 -0.73 12.37 -4.22
CA THR A 75 -2.13 12.55 -4.62
C THR A 75 -2.26 12.21 -6.09
N GLY A 76 -3.18 11.30 -6.43
CA GLY A 76 -3.52 10.95 -7.81
C GLY A 76 -4.98 11.26 -8.10
N ILE A 77 -5.24 12.01 -9.16
CA ILE A 77 -6.60 12.24 -9.67
C ILE A 77 -6.82 11.26 -10.82
N VAL A 78 -7.84 10.41 -10.72
CA VAL A 78 -8.22 9.50 -11.81
C VAL A 78 -8.75 10.33 -12.98
N LEU A 79 -8.06 10.30 -14.11
CA LEU A 79 -8.49 10.92 -15.36
C LEU A 79 -9.36 9.96 -16.18
N GLU A 80 -8.93 8.71 -16.28
CA GLU A 80 -9.57 7.66 -17.06
C GLU A 80 -9.54 6.33 -16.29
N ASN A 81 -10.60 5.53 -16.44
CA ASN A 81 -10.66 4.18 -15.89
C ASN A 81 -11.45 3.27 -16.84
N GLU A 82 -10.75 2.31 -17.44
CA GLU A 82 -11.27 1.35 -18.42
C GLU A 82 -11.45 -0.05 -17.81
N GLY A 83 -11.37 -0.18 -16.49
CA GLY A 83 -11.54 -1.43 -15.74
C GLY A 83 -10.22 -2.03 -15.27
N ASP A 84 -9.33 -2.41 -16.19
CA ASP A 84 -7.99 -2.93 -15.87
C ASP A 84 -6.88 -1.92 -16.13
N ARG A 85 -7.20 -0.81 -16.79
CA ARG A 85 -6.30 0.30 -17.09
C ARG A 85 -6.84 1.60 -16.51
N MET A 86 -6.00 2.33 -15.79
CA MET A 86 -6.31 3.67 -15.27
C MET A 86 -5.24 4.68 -15.63
N VAL A 87 -5.65 5.92 -15.84
CA VAL A 87 -4.75 7.07 -16.03
C VAL A 87 -4.95 8.03 -14.89
N PHE A 88 -3.85 8.47 -14.28
CA PHE A 88 -3.83 9.43 -13.19
C PHE A 88 -3.05 10.69 -13.56
N ASP A 89 -3.50 11.83 -13.06
CA ASP A 89 -2.65 13.01 -12.86
C ASP A 89 -2.12 12.97 -11.43
N VAL A 90 -0.80 12.93 -11.27
CA VAL A 90 -0.15 12.70 -9.98
C VAL A 90 0.65 13.90 -9.54
N THR A 91 0.54 14.22 -8.25
CA THR A 91 1.46 15.09 -7.52
C THR A 91 2.05 14.30 -6.36
N TYR A 92 3.37 14.19 -6.32
CA TYR A 92 4.12 13.59 -5.22
C TYR A 92 4.98 14.66 -4.54
N THR A 93 4.95 14.70 -3.21
CA THR A 93 5.68 15.68 -2.42
C THR A 93 6.40 15.01 -1.27
N ARG A 94 7.58 15.55 -0.95
CA ARG A 94 8.37 15.14 0.21
C ARG A 94 8.76 16.35 1.02
N LYS A 95 8.56 16.27 2.33
CA LYS A 95 8.93 17.35 3.26
C LYS A 95 9.41 16.79 4.58
N ARG A 96 10.22 17.55 5.32
CA ARG A 96 10.57 17.17 6.69
C ARG A 96 9.36 17.42 7.60
N VAL A 97 9.14 16.55 8.57
CA VAL A 97 8.13 16.79 9.62
C VAL A 97 8.39 18.15 10.29
N GLY A 98 7.35 18.97 10.40
CA GLY A 98 7.43 20.31 10.98
C GLY A 98 7.78 21.43 10.00
N GLU A 99 8.22 21.11 8.78
CA GLU A 99 8.43 22.11 7.73
C GLU A 99 7.12 22.40 6.97
N GLN A 100 6.97 23.67 6.56
CA GLN A 100 5.81 24.14 5.81
C GLN A 100 5.91 23.73 4.32
N ASP A 101 7.06 23.96 3.72
CA ASP A 101 7.27 23.77 2.28
C ASP A 101 7.99 22.45 1.99
N PRO A 102 7.65 21.76 0.88
CA PRO A 102 8.35 20.54 0.48
C PRO A 102 9.72 20.84 -0.10
N PHE A 103 10.70 19.99 0.20
CA PHE A 103 12.02 20.04 -0.44
C PHE A 103 12.03 19.35 -1.81
N SER A 104 10.99 18.56 -2.13
CA SER A 104 10.82 17.90 -3.42
C SER A 104 9.33 17.84 -3.80
N THR A 105 9.01 18.23 -5.03
CA THR A 105 7.69 18.06 -5.65
C THR A 105 7.87 17.47 -7.04
N GLU A 106 7.06 16.49 -7.38
CA GLU A 106 7.04 15.80 -8.66
C GLU A 106 5.61 15.80 -9.19
N ARG A 107 5.40 16.17 -10.45
CA ARG A 107 4.11 16.08 -11.13
C ARG A 107 4.27 15.34 -12.43
N TYR A 108 3.33 14.45 -12.73
CA TYR A 108 3.36 13.66 -13.96
C TYR A 108 2.03 12.93 -14.15
N ARG A 109 1.75 12.54 -15.39
CA ARG A 109 0.71 11.56 -15.68
C ARG A 109 1.30 10.16 -15.61
N LEU A 110 0.54 9.24 -15.04
CA LEU A 110 0.89 7.82 -15.05
C LEU A 110 -0.30 6.98 -15.51
N THR A 111 -0.01 5.90 -16.20
CA THR A 111 -0.96 4.83 -16.52
C THR A 111 -0.62 3.61 -15.69
N THR A 112 -1.63 3.03 -15.04
CA THR A 112 -1.50 1.72 -14.40
C THR A 112 -2.30 0.69 -15.18
N THR A 113 -1.79 -0.54 -15.27
CA THR A 113 -2.47 -1.67 -15.93
C THR A 113 -2.34 -2.91 -15.07
N LEU A 114 -3.48 -3.52 -14.72
CA LEU A 114 -3.52 -4.76 -13.94
C LEU A 114 -3.02 -5.93 -14.79
N GLU A 115 -2.11 -6.72 -14.24
CA GLU A 115 -1.67 -8.01 -14.78
C GLU A 115 -2.02 -9.12 -13.78
N LYS A 116 -1.64 -10.37 -14.07
CA LYS A 116 -2.08 -11.51 -13.26
C LYS A 116 -1.64 -11.44 -11.77
N THR A 117 -0.44 -10.96 -11.49
CA THR A 117 0.19 -10.99 -10.15
C THR A 117 0.82 -9.67 -9.73
N ARG A 118 0.74 -8.66 -10.59
CA ARG A 118 1.42 -7.38 -10.48
C ARG A 118 0.68 -6.35 -11.31
N GLN A 119 0.98 -5.08 -11.11
CA GLN A 119 0.56 -4.03 -12.02
C GLN A 119 1.76 -3.47 -12.76
N LYS A 120 1.53 -3.11 -14.02
CA LYS A 120 2.45 -2.27 -14.78
C LYS A 120 2.13 -0.82 -14.50
N ILE A 121 3.17 -0.02 -14.27
CA ILE A 121 3.07 1.43 -14.11
C ILE A 121 3.93 2.08 -15.19
N ALA A 122 3.34 3.03 -15.92
CA ALA A 122 3.99 3.75 -17.01
C ALA A 122 3.77 5.26 -16.83
N ILE A 123 4.84 5.98 -16.52
CA ILE A 123 4.85 7.44 -16.43
C ILE A 123 4.96 8.02 -17.85
N ASP A 124 4.18 9.05 -18.17
CA ASP A 124 4.34 9.80 -19.42
C ASP A 124 5.55 10.75 -19.28
N PRO A 125 6.68 10.47 -19.97
CA PRO A 125 7.90 11.25 -19.81
C PRO A 125 7.74 12.71 -20.26
N GLN A 126 6.76 13.03 -21.10
CA GLN A 126 6.54 14.40 -21.58
C GLN A 126 5.82 15.28 -20.56
N THR A 127 5.25 14.68 -19.51
CA THR A 127 4.46 15.37 -18.48
C THR A 127 5.21 15.58 -17.17
N ILE A 128 6.44 15.09 -17.06
CA ILE A 128 7.22 15.15 -15.82
C ILE A 128 7.66 16.59 -15.55
N GLU A 129 7.19 17.14 -14.44
CA GLU A 129 7.65 18.38 -13.84
C GLU A 129 8.26 18.09 -12.47
N LEU A 130 9.46 18.60 -12.24
CA LEU A 130 10.18 18.44 -10.97
C LEU A 130 10.48 19.79 -10.35
N SER A 131 10.42 19.85 -9.02
CA SER A 131 10.87 20.99 -8.25
C SER A 131 11.65 20.53 -7.02
N PHE A 132 12.88 21.01 -6.90
CA PHE A 132 13.77 20.80 -5.76
C PHE A 132 14.29 22.17 -5.30
N PRO A 133 13.50 22.93 -4.51
CA PRO A 133 13.80 24.34 -4.21
C PRO A 133 15.20 24.58 -3.63
N HIS A 134 15.70 23.63 -2.83
CA HIS A 134 16.99 23.69 -2.16
C HIS A 134 18.11 22.92 -2.87
N ALA A 135 17.80 22.26 -4.00
CA ALA A 135 18.74 21.41 -4.72
C ALA A 135 18.46 21.42 -6.23
N ARG A 136 18.29 22.60 -6.83
CA ARG A 136 17.95 22.76 -8.26
C ARG A 136 18.91 22.04 -9.21
N SER A 137 20.17 21.91 -8.85
CA SER A 137 21.16 21.16 -9.63
C SER A 137 20.83 19.66 -9.75
N LEU A 138 19.95 19.11 -8.91
CA LEU A 138 19.47 17.74 -9.01
C LEU A 138 18.28 17.59 -9.96
N GLU A 139 17.56 18.67 -10.30
CA GLU A 139 16.34 18.61 -11.12
C GLU A 139 16.61 17.96 -12.48
N GLU A 140 17.62 18.42 -13.21
CA GLU A 140 17.96 17.89 -14.53
C GLU A 140 18.37 16.40 -14.46
N LYS A 141 19.16 16.03 -13.46
CA LYS A 141 19.62 14.65 -13.27
C LYS A 141 18.45 13.72 -12.93
N MET A 142 17.56 14.15 -12.03
CA MET A 142 16.39 13.37 -11.65
C MET A 142 15.40 13.26 -12.81
N LEU A 143 15.20 14.34 -13.56
CA LEU A 143 14.35 14.34 -14.75
C LEU A 143 14.86 13.36 -15.80
N ALA A 144 16.17 13.36 -16.08
CA ALA A 144 16.79 12.42 -17.00
C ALA A 144 16.58 10.96 -16.55
N MET A 145 16.79 10.68 -15.27
CA MET A 145 16.61 9.34 -14.69
C MET A 145 15.16 8.84 -14.83
N MET A 146 14.17 9.68 -14.51
CA MET A 146 12.76 9.31 -14.63
C MET A 146 12.35 9.08 -16.10
N LYS A 147 12.92 9.86 -17.03
CA LYS A 147 12.67 9.70 -18.47
C LYS A 147 13.32 8.46 -19.07
N GLU A 148 14.44 8.00 -18.50
CA GLU A 148 15.16 6.81 -18.98
C GLU A 148 14.41 5.52 -18.60
N GLN A 149 13.77 5.49 -17.43
CA GLN A 149 13.03 4.32 -16.94
C GLN A 149 11.59 4.68 -16.56
N PRO A 150 10.74 5.06 -17.55
CA PRO A 150 9.38 5.52 -17.28
C PRO A 150 8.41 4.38 -16.94
N VAL A 151 8.83 3.12 -17.12
CA VAL A 151 7.98 1.94 -16.95
C VAL A 151 8.59 1.01 -15.90
N PHE A 152 7.77 0.60 -14.94
CA PHE A 152 8.12 -0.35 -13.90
C PHE A 152 6.91 -1.21 -13.51
N TRP A 153 7.14 -2.20 -12.64
CA TRP A 153 6.11 -3.09 -12.14
C TRP A 153 6.10 -3.12 -10.63
N GLU A 154 4.92 -3.31 -10.06
CA GLU A 154 4.72 -3.53 -8.63
C GLU A 154 3.91 -4.80 -8.41
N ASP A 155 4.48 -5.73 -7.65
CA ASP A 155 3.82 -6.99 -7.32
C ASP A 155 2.68 -6.79 -6.34
N TYR A 156 1.58 -7.53 -6.50
CA TYR A 156 0.46 -7.44 -5.56
C TYR A 156 0.82 -7.96 -4.16
N SER A 157 1.98 -8.61 -4.01
CA SER A 157 2.54 -9.03 -2.72
C SER A 157 2.77 -7.87 -1.76
N VAL A 158 3.02 -6.66 -2.26
CA VAL A 158 3.17 -5.46 -1.43
C VAL A 158 1.85 -4.75 -1.13
N TYR A 159 0.74 -5.16 -1.76
CA TYR A 159 -0.57 -4.55 -1.50
C TYR A 159 -1.30 -5.27 -0.37
N ARG A 160 -1.92 -4.49 0.52
CA ARG A 160 -2.88 -4.97 1.52
C ARG A 160 -4.14 -4.15 1.43
N ILE A 161 -5.18 -4.71 0.83
CA ILE A 161 -6.50 -4.07 0.75
C ILE A 161 -7.16 -4.21 2.12
N THR A 162 -7.46 -3.09 2.78
CA THR A 162 -8.08 -3.09 4.11
C THR A 162 -9.59 -2.86 4.01
N THR A 163 -10.00 -1.99 3.11
CA THR A 163 -11.40 -1.77 2.71
C THR A 163 -11.47 -1.52 1.21
N LEU A 164 -12.68 -1.37 0.65
CA LEU A 164 -12.84 -1.00 -0.77
C LEU A 164 -12.16 0.34 -1.13
N LEU A 165 -12.03 1.24 -0.15
CA LEU A 165 -11.47 2.58 -0.35
C LEU A 165 -10.07 2.74 0.24
N ASP A 166 -9.66 1.86 1.15
CA ASP A 166 -8.41 1.98 1.90
C ASP A 166 -7.51 0.77 1.66
N TYR A 167 -6.21 1.05 1.48
CA TYR A 167 -5.21 0.01 1.29
C TYR A 167 -3.84 0.49 1.76
N GLN A 168 -2.93 -0.46 1.93
CA GLN A 168 -1.53 -0.19 2.25
C GLN A 168 -0.65 -0.72 1.13
N ILE A 169 0.45 -0.01 0.89
CA ILE A 169 1.59 -0.48 0.11
C ILE A 169 2.71 -0.73 1.11
N LEU A 170 3.11 -1.99 1.22
CA LEU A 170 4.14 -2.47 2.12
C LEU A 170 5.54 -2.27 1.52
N PRO A 171 6.59 -2.21 2.36
CA PRO A 171 7.96 -2.16 1.90
C PRO A 171 8.28 -3.38 1.03
N ARG A 172 9.03 -3.15 -0.04
CA ARG A 172 9.50 -4.25 -0.89
C ARG A 172 10.52 -5.11 -0.13
N PRO A 173 10.58 -6.43 -0.37
CA PRO A 173 11.59 -7.29 0.26
C PRO A 173 13.03 -6.83 0.05
N GLU A 174 13.33 -6.22 -1.11
CA GLU A 174 14.66 -5.71 -1.44
C GLU A 174 14.98 -4.38 -0.74
N LYS A 175 13.96 -3.71 -0.18
CA LYS A 175 14.07 -2.42 0.51
C LYS A 175 13.20 -2.42 1.77
N PRO A 176 13.54 -3.24 2.77
CA PRO A 176 12.72 -3.45 3.96
C PRO A 176 12.59 -2.18 4.83
N ASP A 177 13.50 -1.21 4.65
CA ASP A 177 13.52 0.06 5.38
C ASP A 177 12.60 1.13 4.76
N GLU A 178 11.93 0.84 3.63
CA GLU A 178 10.91 1.75 3.09
C GLU A 178 9.73 1.86 4.07
N ALA A 179 9.04 3.00 4.04
CA ALA A 179 7.87 3.20 4.87
C ALA A 179 6.65 2.43 4.32
N VAL A 180 5.80 1.92 5.22
CA VAL A 180 4.44 1.53 4.83
C VAL A 180 3.71 2.77 4.36
N THR A 181 3.15 2.72 3.14
CA THR A 181 2.35 3.80 2.58
C THR A 181 0.87 3.48 2.75
N TYR A 182 0.12 4.40 3.34
CA TYR A 182 -1.32 4.28 3.59
C TYR A 182 -2.09 5.09 2.57
N CYS A 183 -2.96 4.43 1.81
CA CYS A 183 -3.71 5.03 0.73
C CYS A 183 -5.22 5.00 1.00
N THR A 184 -5.91 6.05 0.56
CA THR A 184 -7.36 6.19 0.67
C THR A 184 -7.94 6.83 -0.59
N ASN A 185 -9.07 6.30 -1.06
CA ASN A 185 -9.84 6.81 -2.18
C ASN A 185 -10.92 7.75 -1.67
N ARG A 186 -10.94 8.99 -2.16
CA ARG A 186 -11.97 9.98 -1.82
C ARG A 186 -12.62 10.45 -3.10
N ALA A 187 -13.95 10.55 -3.10
CA ALA A 187 -14.62 11.32 -4.14
C ALA A 187 -14.09 12.76 -4.11
N ALA A 188 -13.83 13.37 -5.26
CA ALA A 188 -13.54 14.80 -5.30
C ALA A 188 -14.67 15.54 -4.59
N SER A 189 -14.35 16.31 -3.55
CA SER A 189 -15.32 17.22 -2.95
C SER A 189 -15.79 18.17 -4.05
N GLN A 190 -17.05 18.04 -4.46
CA GLN A 190 -17.72 19.04 -5.27
C GLN A 190 -17.69 20.33 -4.45
N LYS A 191 -16.86 21.29 -4.87
CA LYS A 191 -16.94 22.68 -4.41
C LYS A 191 -18.03 23.39 -5.21
#